data_AF-A0A529MMB7-F1
#
_entry.id   AF-A0A529MMB7-F1
#
_cell.length_a   1.000
_cell.length_b   1.000
_cell.length_c   1.000
_cell.angle_alpha   90.00
_cell.angle_beta   90.00
_cell.angle_gamma   90.00
#
_symmetry.space_group_name_H-M   'P 1'
#
loop_
_entity.id
_entity.type
_entity.pdbx_description
1 polymer ?
#
loop_
_entity_poly.entity_id
_entity_poly.type
_entity_poly.pdbx_seq_one_letter_code
_entity_poly.pdbx_strand_id
1 'polypeptide(L)' 'QSAILSAIIFNALIIIALIPLSLKGVKYRAIGAGSLLTRNLLVYGLGGIIVPFVGIKAIDLIVTALGLA' A
#
# COMPACT_ATOMS: atom_id res chain seq x y z
N GLN A 1 17.64 -12.53 7.14
CA GLN A 1 16.72 -13.34 6.29
C GLN A 1 15.26 -13.06 6.58
N SER A 2 14.87 -12.75 7.84
CA SER A 2 13.52 -12.29 8.19
C SER A 2 12.95 -11.21 7.24
N ALA A 3 13.73 -10.18 6.90
CA ALA A 3 13.30 -9.11 5.99
C ALA A 3 12.85 -9.57 4.58
N ILE A 4 13.42 -10.66 4.04
CA ILE A 4 13.04 -11.19 2.73
C ILE A 4 11.68 -11.90 2.84
N LEU A 5 11.49 -12.70 3.89
CA LEU A 5 10.20 -13.36 4.18
C LEU A 5 9.10 -12.34 4.47
N SER A 6 9.38 -11.30 5.27
CA SER A 6 8.45 -10.21 5.55
C SER A 6 8.04 -9.47 4.26
N ALA A 7 8.98 -9.24 3.33
CA ALA A 7 8.67 -8.62 2.04
C ALA A 7 7.77 -9.50 1.13
N ILE A 8 7.98 -10.82 1.13
CA ILE A 8 7.15 -11.76 0.35
C ILE A 8 5.74 -11.85 0.93
N ILE A 9 5.61 -11.98 2.25
CA ILE A 9 4.31 -12.02 2.96
C ILE A 9 3.54 -10.71 2.72
N PHE A 10 4.23 -9.57 2.79
CA PHE A 10 3.61 -8.28 2.51
C PHE A 10 3.08 -8.18 1.08
N ASN A 11 3.85 -8.62 0.08
CA ASN A 11 3.40 -8.63 -1.32
C ASN A 11 2.16 -9.51 -1.52
N ALA A 12 2.08 -10.66 -0.84
CA ALA A 12 0.89 -11.52 -0.90
C ALA A 12 -0.35 -10.82 -0.31
N LEU A 13 -0.20 -10.12 0.81
CA LEU A 13 -1.31 -9.43 1.47
C LEU A 13 -1.73 -8.14 0.76
N ILE A 14 -0.79 -7.35 0.23
CA ILE A 14 -1.12 -6.09 -0.43
C ILE A 14 -1.91 -6.31 -1.72
N ILE A 15 -1.65 -7.39 -2.46
CA ILE A 15 -2.45 -7.73 -3.65
C ILE A 15 -3.91 -7.97 -3.25
N ILE A 16 -4.16 -8.79 -2.22
CA ILE A 16 -5.51 -9.07 -1.71
C ILE A 16 -6.20 -7.78 -1.24
N ALA A 17 -5.48 -6.89 -0.55
CA ALA A 17 -6.01 -5.62 -0.09
C ALA A 17 -6.32 -4.64 -1.24
N LEU A 18 -5.55 -4.67 -2.32
CA LEU A 18 -5.71 -3.79 -3.48
C LEU A 18 -6.80 -4.26 -4.45
N ILE A 19 -7.11 -5.56 -4.55
CA ILE A 19 -8.21 -6.08 -5.39
C ILE A 19 -9.55 -5.33 -5.16
N PRO A 20 -10.08 -5.19 -3.94
CA PRO A 20 -11.35 -4.49 -3.72
C PRO A 20 -11.24 -2.98 -4.00
N LEU A 21 -10.06 -2.39 -3.83
CA LEU A 21 -9.81 -0.99 -4.16
C LEU A 21 -9.85 -0.77 -5.68
N SER A 22 -9.26 -1.68 -6.45
CA SER A 22 -9.31 -1.70 -7.92
C SER A 22 -10.74 -1.88 -8.44
N LEU A 23 -11.56 -2.71 -7.77
CA LEU A 23 -12.95 -2.96 -8.14
C LEU A 23 -13.89 -1.79 -7.81
N LYS A 24 -13.63 -1.03 -6.74
CA LYS A 24 -14.45 0.14 -6.37
C LYS A 24 -14.36 1.30 -7.36
N GLY A 25 -13.32 1.33 -8.20
CA GLY A 25 -13.05 2.40 -9.15
C GLY A 25 -12.72 3.73 -8.47
N VAL A 26 -11.96 4.58 -9.15
CA VAL A 26 -11.64 5.91 -8.63
C VAL A 26 -12.75 6.87 -9.04
N LYS A 27 -13.39 7.54 -8.07
CA LYS A 27 -14.43 8.55 -8.35
C LYS A 27 -13.84 9.66 -9.22
N TYR A 28 -14.17 9.67 -10.50
CA TYR A 28 -13.75 10.72 -11.42
C TYR A 28 -14.38 12.06 -11.00
N ARG A 29 -13.54 13.05 -10.70
CA ARG A 29 -13.99 14.43 -10.46
C ARG A 29 -13.66 15.27 -11.68
N ALA A 30 -14.64 15.99 -12.22
CA ALA A 30 -14.44 16.98 -13.27
C ALA A 30 -13.67 18.20 -12.70
N ILE A 31 -12.36 18.06 -12.56
CA ILE A 31 -11.42 19.11 -12.19
C ILE A 31 -10.47 19.26 -13.39
N GLY A 32 -9.98 20.47 -13.65
CA GLY A 32 -9.02 20.71 -14.72
C GLY A 32 -7.85 19.72 -14.68
N ALA A 33 -7.48 19.16 -15.85
CA ALA A 33 -6.59 18.02 -15.97
C ALA A 33 -5.26 18.19 -15.21
N GLY A 34 -4.69 19.41 -15.19
CA GLY A 34 -3.47 19.71 -14.45
C GLY A 34 -3.63 19.55 -12.93
N SER A 35 -4.68 20.13 -12.34
CA SER A 35 -4.93 20.05 -10.88
C SER A 35 -5.29 18.63 -10.44
N LEU A 36 -5.98 17.88 -11.30
CA LEU A 36 -6.33 16.48 -11.08
C LEU A 36 -5.08 15.60 -11.09
N LEU A 37 -4.16 15.79 -12.05
CA LEU A 37 -2.91 15.06 -12.14
C LEU A 37 -2.02 15.29 -10.92
N THR A 38 -1.83 16.55 -10.49
CA THR A 38 -1.00 16.86 -9.31
C THR A 38 -1.57 16.21 -8.04
N ARG A 39 -2.89 16.25 -7.84
CA ARG A 39 -3.53 15.57 -6.70
C ARG A 39 -3.40 14.06 -6.77
N ASN A 40 -3.56 13.46 -7.95
CA ASN A 40 -3.39 12.02 -8.11
C ASN A 40 -1.94 11.59 -7.87
N LEU A 41 -0.96 12.33 -8.37
CA LEU A 41 0.45 12.04 -8.12
C LEU A 41 0.81 12.19 -6.64
N LEU A 42 0.31 13.23 -5.97
CA LEU A 42 0.54 13.42 -4.54
C LEU A 42 -0.15 12.35 -3.68
N VAL A 43 -1.37 11.91 -4.01
CA VAL A 43 -2.10 10.94 -3.18
C VAL A 43 -1.70 9.51 -3.53
N TYR A 44 -1.76 9.12 -4.80
CA TYR A 44 -1.48 7.75 -5.24
C TYR A 44 0.01 7.48 -5.42
N GLY A 45 0.82 8.47 -5.81
CA GLY A 45 2.27 8.32 -5.87
C GLY A 45 2.89 8.27 -4.47
N LEU A 46 2.62 9.28 -3.65
CA LEU A 46 3.18 9.38 -2.30
C LEU A 46 2.57 8.32 -1.36
N GLY A 47 1.26 8.06 -1.48
CA GLY A 47 0.61 6.95 -0.79
C GLY A 47 1.17 5.59 -1.23
N GLY A 48 1.41 5.38 -2.52
CA GLY A 48 2.01 4.15 -3.06
C GLY A 48 3.43 3.90 -2.56
N ILE A 49 4.18 4.95 -2.21
CA ILE A 49 5.50 4.83 -1.57
C ILE A 49 5.37 4.60 -0.07
N ILE A 50 4.50 5.33 0.64
CA ILE A 50 4.44 5.24 2.12
C ILE A 50 3.75 3.95 2.59
N VAL A 51 2.65 3.56 1.96
CA VAL A 51 1.85 2.38 2.33
C VAL A 51 2.69 1.09 2.44
N PRO A 52 3.57 0.73 1.47
CA PRO A 52 4.37 -0.49 1.58
C PRO A 52 5.33 -0.48 2.76
N PHE A 53 5.99 0.64 3.03
CA PHE A 53 6.94 0.73 4.15
C PHE A 53 6.24 0.61 5.50
N VAL A 54 5.09 1.28 5.66
CA VAL A 54 4.31 1.19 6.90
C VAL A 54 3.73 -0.21 7.08
N GLY A 55 3.22 -0.81 6.01
CA GLY A 55 2.63 -2.14 6.04
C GLY A 55 3.63 -3.25 6.33
N ILE A 56 4.81 -3.24 5.71
CA ILE A 56 5.88 -4.21 6.02
C ILE A 56 6.29 -4.10 7.49
N LYS A 57 6.50 -2.88 7.98
CA LYS A 57 6.91 -2.65 9.38
C LYS A 57 5.83 -3.08 10.38
N ALA A 58 4.56 -2.86 10.05
CA ALA A 58 3.45 -3.33 10.88
C ALA A 58 3.39 -4.87 10.94
N ILE A 59 3.56 -5.55 9.80
CA ILE A 59 3.62 -7.01 9.77
C ILE A 59 4.81 -7.53 10.55
N ASP A 60 6.00 -6.93 10.36
CA ASP A 60 7.21 -7.33 11.06
C ASP A 60 7.08 -7.20 12.58
N LEU A 61 6.46 -6.11 13.06
CA LEU A 61 6.15 -5.91 14.48
C LEU A 61 5.12 -6.92 15.01
N ILE A 62 4.08 -7.25 14.24
CA ILE A 62 3.07 -8.25 14.64
C ILE A 62 3.69 -9.64 14.72
N VAL A 63 4.51 -10.03 13.73
CA VAL A 63 5.21 -11.32 13.70
C VAL A 63 6.20 -11.43 14.86
N THR A 64 6.94 -10.36 15.17
CA THR A 64 7.86 -10.29 16.30
C THR A 64 7.12 -10.34 17.65
N ALA A 65 6.00 -9.61 17.79
CA ALA A 65 5.19 -9.59 19.01
C ALA A 65 4.50 -10.93 19.29
N LEU A 66 4.17 -11.70 18.24
CA LEU A 66 3.62 -13.05 18.36
C LEU A 66 4.68 -14.13 18.62
N GLY A 67 5.97 -13.76 18.73
CA GLY A 67 7.07 -14.68 19.07
C GLY A 67 7.36 -15.74 18.00
N LEU A 68 6.98 -15.48 16.74
CA LEU A 68 7.22 -16.39 15.61
C LEU A 68 8.61 -16.22 14.98
N ALA A 69 9.48 -15.39 15.57
CA ALA A 69 10.85 -15.11 15.14
C ALA A 69 11.81 -14.95 16.32
#